data_AF-A0A6M3HS08-F1
#
_entry.id   AF-A0A6M3HS08-F1
#
_cell.length_a   1.000
_cell.length_b   1.000
_cell.length_c   1.000
_cell.angle_alpha   90.00
_cell.angle_beta   90.00
_cell.angle_gamma   90.00
#
_symmetry.space_group_name_H-M   'P 1'
#
loop_
_entity.id
_entity.type
_entity.pdbx_description
1 polymer ?
#
loop_
_entity_poly.entity_id
_entity_poly.type
_entity_poly.pdbx_seq_one_letter_code
_entity_poly.pdbx_strand_id
1 'polypeptide(L)'
;MDKKIGESKDRITGNQLKFIRSYFKMSLRQFSEVVNESHTAIAKWEKSGNEVAKMDLNIEKIIKMYICREVIKDTDDKSLMKIFNKILDFRPKNLKVT
;
A
#
# COMPACT_ATOMS: atom_id res chain seq x y z
N MET A 1 22.06 17.60 13.89
CA MET A 1 21.70 16.27 13.36
C MET A 1 20.39 16.41 12.64
N ASP A 2 20.45 16.44 11.31
CA ASP A 2 19.31 16.67 10.42
C ASP A 2 18.22 15.63 10.67
N LYS A 3 17.04 16.08 11.11
CA LYS A 3 15.83 15.27 11.09
C LYS A 3 15.56 14.93 9.63
N LYS A 4 15.78 13.67 9.25
CA LYS A 4 15.36 13.13 7.95
C LYS A 4 13.88 13.46 7.74
N ILE A 5 13.61 14.41 6.86
CA ILE A 5 12.28 14.66 6.30
C ILE A 5 11.96 13.42 5.47
N GLY A 6 11.04 12.54 5.91
CA GLY A 6 10.39 11.59 4.99
C GLY A 6 10.15 10.14 5.42
N GLU A 7 10.31 9.73 6.67
CA GLU A 7 9.69 8.47 7.14
C GLU A 7 8.26 8.78 7.60
N SER A 8 7.34 8.93 6.65
CA SER A 8 5.93 9.06 7.01
C SER A 8 5.49 7.79 7.73
N LYS A 9 4.72 7.93 8.82
CA LYS A 9 4.10 6.80 9.54
C LYS A 9 3.07 6.02 8.68
N ASP A 10 2.93 6.38 7.40
CA ASP A 10 1.93 5.88 6.44
C ASP A 10 2.56 5.19 5.21
N ARG A 11 3.83 4.77 5.31
CA ARG A 11 4.48 3.96 4.27
C ARG A 11 3.84 2.58 4.17
N ILE A 12 3.74 2.04 2.96
CA ILE A 12 3.16 0.71 2.74
C ILE A 12 4.14 -0.36 3.26
N THR A 13 3.63 -1.29 4.06
CA THR A 13 4.39 -2.48 4.52
C THR A 13 4.31 -3.61 3.50
N GLY A 14 5.19 -4.61 3.62
CA GLY A 14 5.16 -5.79 2.74
C GLY A 14 3.83 -6.56 2.80
N ASN A 15 3.24 -6.70 3.99
CA ASN A 15 1.96 -7.35 4.20
C ASN A 15 0.80 -6.55 3.60
N GLN A 16 0.81 -5.23 3.73
CA GLN A 16 -0.18 -4.36 3.07
C GLN A 16 -0.07 -4.45 1.55
N LEU A 17 1.15 -4.45 1.00
CA LEU A 17 1.38 -4.61 -0.43
C LEU A 17 0.81 -5.94 -0.95
N LYS A 18 1.11 -7.04 -0.23
CA LYS A 18 0.58 -8.37 -0.55
C LYS A 18 -0.94 -8.42 -0.47
N PHE A 19 -1.53 -7.77 0.53
CA PHE A 19 -2.98 -7.65 0.67
C PHE A 19 -3.58 -6.91 -0.53
N ILE A 20 -3.04 -5.73 -0.90
CA ILE A 20 -3.51 -4.93 -2.04
C ILE A 20 -3.50 -5.76 -3.33
N ARG A 21 -2.38 -6.41 -3.65
CA ARG A 21 -2.28 -7.26 -4.84
C ARG A 21 -3.30 -8.40 -4.82
N SER A 22 -3.44 -9.07 -3.68
CA SER A 22 -4.35 -10.21 -3.52
C SER A 22 -5.83 -9.77 -3.56
N TYR A 23 -6.14 -8.58 -3.06
CA TYR A 23 -7.48 -7.99 -3.08
C TYR A 23 -7.97 -7.79 -4.52
N PHE A 24 -7.11 -7.26 -5.39
CA PHE A 24 -7.37 -7.14 -6.83
C PHE A 24 -7.18 -8.47 -7.61
N LYS A 25 -6.93 -9.58 -6.91
CA LYS A 25 -6.74 -10.93 -7.49
C LYS A 25 -5.63 -10.98 -8.55
N MET A 26 -4.59 -10.17 -8.40
CA MET A 26 -3.50 -10.07 -9.37
C MET A 26 -2.36 -11.03 -9.04
N SER A 27 -1.81 -11.66 -10.09
CA SER A 27 -0.49 -12.30 -10.02
C SER A 27 0.61 -11.26 -9.82
N LEU A 28 1.80 -11.69 -9.42
CA LEU A 28 2.96 -10.79 -9.32
C LEU A 28 3.29 -10.11 -10.65
N ARG A 29 3.08 -10.80 -11.79
CA ARG A 29 3.32 -10.24 -13.13
C ARG A 29 2.31 -9.15 -13.49
N GLN A 30 1.02 -9.41 -13.28
CA GLN A 30 -0.03 -8.40 -13.54
C GLN A 30 0.16 -7.16 -12.66
N PHE A 31 0.52 -7.36 -11.38
CA PHE A 31 0.77 -6.24 -10.48
C PHE A 31 2.03 -5.46 -10.85
N SER A 32 3.01 -6.12 -11.48
CA SER A 32 4.24 -5.49 -11.95
C SER A 32 4.00 -4.50 -13.08
N GLU A 33 3.00 -4.76 -13.91
CA GLU A 33 2.54 -3.83 -14.97
C GLU A 33 1.92 -2.55 -14.37
N VAL A 34 1.20 -2.66 -13.25
CA VAL A 34 0.57 -1.51 -12.57
C VAL A 34 1.61 -0.50 -12.08
N VAL A 35 2.72 -1.00 -11.53
CA VAL A 35 3.77 -0.18 -10.92
C VAL A 35 4.98 0.05 -11.84
N ASN A 36 4.95 -0.50 -13.05
CA ASN A 36 6.05 -0.49 -14.01
C ASN A 36 7.39 -0.96 -13.41
N GLU A 37 7.35 -2.08 -12.70
CA GLU A 37 8.51 -2.66 -12.01
C GLU A 37 8.61 -4.15 -12.27
N SER A 38 9.70 -4.79 -11.82
CA SER A 38 9.85 -6.23 -11.97
C SER A 38 8.98 -7.02 -10.97
N HIS A 39 8.40 -8.13 -11.40
CA HIS A 39 7.67 -9.05 -10.52
C HIS A 39 8.54 -9.60 -9.37
N THR A 40 9.86 -9.68 -9.57
CA THR A 40 10.83 -10.07 -8.52
C THR A 40 11.03 -8.97 -7.48
N ALA A 41 11.03 -7.69 -7.88
CA ALA A 41 11.05 -6.57 -6.93
C ALA A 41 9.80 -6.57 -6.04
N ILE A 42 8.62 -6.79 -6.62
CA ILE A 42 7.37 -6.91 -5.84
C ILE A 42 7.46 -8.07 -4.85
N ALA A 43 7.90 -9.25 -5.30
CA ALA A 43 8.08 -10.39 -4.40
C ALA A 43 9.04 -10.10 -3.24
N LYS A 44 10.12 -9.34 -3.50
CA LYS A 44 11.06 -8.89 -2.47
C LYS A 44 10.41 -7.90 -1.50
N TRP A 45 9.60 -6.96 -1.99
CA TRP A 45 8.89 -6.00 -1.15
C TRP A 45 7.83 -6.65 -0.27
N GLU A 46 7.04 -7.58 -0.81
CA GLU A 46 6.04 -8.34 -0.03
C GLU A 46 6.68 -9.15 1.10
N LYS A 47 7.87 -9.70 0.86
CA LYS A 47 8.66 -10.42 1.89
C LYS A 47 9.10 -9.54 3.05
N SER A 48 8.94 -8.21 3.00
CA SER A 48 9.22 -7.31 4.13
C SER A 48 8.24 -7.49 5.29
N GLY A 49 7.11 -8.19 5.08
CA GLY A 49 6.18 -8.49 6.17
C GLY A 49 5.58 -7.23 6.79
N ASN A 50 5.70 -7.08 8.12
CA ASN A 50 5.20 -5.88 8.82
C ASN A 50 6.13 -4.66 8.68
N GLU A 51 7.31 -4.82 8.07
CA GLU A 51 8.22 -3.72 7.80
C GLU A 51 7.83 -2.96 6.53
N VAL A 52 8.32 -1.71 6.42
CA VAL A 52 8.15 -0.89 5.23
C VAL A 52 8.61 -1.65 3.99
N ALA A 53 7.72 -1.74 3.00
CA ALA A 53 8.03 -2.26 1.69
C ALA A 53 9.04 -1.30 1.06
N LYS A 54 10.28 -1.77 0.90
CA LYS A 54 11.46 -0.98 0.49
C LYS A 54 11.42 -0.57 -1.00
N MET A 55 10.32 0.01 -1.43
CA MET A 55 10.10 0.61 -2.75
C MET A 55 10.33 2.12 -2.69
N ASP A 56 10.52 2.73 -3.86
CA ASP A 56 10.58 4.18 -4.00
C ASP A 56 9.23 4.85 -3.68
N LEU A 57 9.26 6.10 -3.21
CA LEU A 57 8.06 6.86 -2.86
C LEU A 57 7.12 7.08 -4.05
N ASN A 58 7.64 7.21 -5.28
CA ASN A 58 6.81 7.36 -6.47
C ASN A 58 6.04 6.08 -6.78
N ILE A 59 6.65 4.91 -6.60
CA ILE A 59 5.98 3.61 -6.74
C ILE A 59 4.83 3.50 -5.72
N GLU A 60 5.08 3.91 -4.47
CA GLU A 60 4.04 3.90 -3.44
C GLU A 60 2.86 4.83 -3.79
N LYS A 61 3.13 6.01 -4.36
CA LYS A 61 2.09 6.92 -4.86
C LYS A 61 1.30 6.29 -6.00
N ILE A 62 1.95 5.63 -6.96
CA ILE A 62 1.28 4.91 -8.05
C ILE A 62 0.33 3.85 -7.50
N ILE A 63 0.78 3.05 -6.52
CA ILE A 63 -0.07 2.04 -5.87
C ILE A 63 -1.28 2.70 -5.20
N LYS A 64 -1.08 3.77 -4.43
CA LYS A 64 -2.17 4.51 -3.76
C LYS A 64 -3.17 5.08 -4.77
N MET A 65 -2.69 5.66 -5.87
CA MET A 65 -3.55 6.17 -6.96
C MET A 65 -4.30 5.05 -7.66
N TYR A 66 -3.65 3.90 -7.90
CA TYR A 66 -4.29 2.74 -8.49
C TYR A 66 -5.44 2.22 -7.61
N ILE A 67 -5.23 2.11 -6.29
CA ILE A 67 -6.28 1.73 -5.34
C ILE A 67 -7.44 2.72 -5.42
N CYS A 68 -7.16 4.03 -5.34
CA CYS A 68 -8.20 5.05 -5.43
C CYS A 68 -8.98 4.91 -6.74
N ARG A 69 -8.30 4.77 -7.87
CA ARG A 69 -8.96 4.63 -9.18
C ARG A 69 -9.85 3.38 -9.23
N GLU A 70 -9.35 2.22 -8.85
CA GLU A 70 -10.06 0.96 -9.05
C GLU A 70 -11.12 0.69 -7.98
N VAL A 71 -10.98 1.31 -6.80
CA VAL A 71 -12.03 1.29 -5.79
C VAL A 71 -13.08 2.36 -6.11
N ILE A 72 -12.70 3.62 -6.30
CA ILE A 72 -13.65 4.73 -6.50
C ILE A 72 -14.46 4.58 -7.79
N LYS A 73 -13.92 3.92 -8.83
CA LYS A 73 -14.64 3.71 -10.09
C LYS A 73 -15.98 2.98 -9.97
N ASP A 74 -16.15 2.12 -8.97
CA ASP A 74 -17.35 1.27 -8.82
C ASP A 74 -17.96 1.32 -7.40
N THR A 75 -17.64 2.34 -6.60
CA THR A 75 -17.90 2.30 -5.15
C THR A 75 -18.62 3.57 -4.67
N ASP A 76 -19.81 3.39 -4.11
CA ASP A 76 -20.53 4.43 -3.36
C ASP A 76 -19.77 4.88 -2.09
N ASP A 77 -20.06 6.08 -1.59
CA ASP A 77 -19.39 6.67 -0.42
C ASP A 77 -19.37 5.73 0.80
N LYS A 78 -20.41 4.92 0.97
CA LYS A 78 -20.54 3.98 2.08
C LYS A 78 -19.52 2.85 1.98
N SER A 79 -19.26 2.38 0.76
CA SER A 79 -18.31 1.32 0.48
C SER A 79 -16.87 1.84 0.55
N LEU A 80 -16.63 3.11 0.16
CA LEU A 80 -15.36 3.81 0.40
C LEU A 80 -15.05 3.94 1.88
N MET A 81 -16.03 4.37 2.69
CA MET A 81 -15.87 4.50 4.14
C MET A 81 -15.60 3.17 4.82
N LYS A 82 -16.19 2.07 4.34
CA LYS A 82 -15.90 0.72 4.86
C LYS A 82 -14.47 0.28 4.59
N ILE A 83 -13.94 0.60 3.40
CA ILE A 83 -12.55 0.30 3.03
C ILE A 83 -11.59 1.18 3.82
N PHE A 84 -11.87 2.48 3.93
CA PHE A 84 -11.09 3.41 4.74
C PHE A 84 -11.00 2.95 6.20
N ASN A 85 -12.14 2.58 6.81
CA ASN A 85 -12.17 2.05 8.17
C ASN A 85 -11.37 0.75 8.31
N LYS A 86 -11.48 -0.19 7.36
CA LYS A 86 -10.64 -1.40 7.36
C LYS A 86 -9.15 -1.08 7.26
N ILE A 87 -8.75 -0.11 6.44
CA ILE A 87 -7.35 0.32 6.34
C ILE A 87 -6.89 0.91 7.69
N LEU A 88 -7.74 1.68 8.36
CA LEU A 88 -7.47 2.22 9.69
C LEU A 88 -7.41 1.13 10.78
N ASP A 89 -8.17 0.04 10.66
CA ASP A 89 -8.13 -1.10 11.58
C ASP A 89 -6.77 -1.82 11.55
N PHE A 90 -6.03 -1.71 10.44
CA PHE A 90 -4.66 -2.22 10.32
C PHE A 90 -3.59 -1.21 10.78
N ARG A 91 -3.99 -0.02 11.26
CA ARG A 91 -3.05 0.91 11.89
C ARG A 91 -2.67 0.36 13.27
N PRO A 92 -1.36 0.26 13.60
CA PRO A 92 -0.94 -0.24 14.90
C PRO A 92 -1.52 0.63 16.04
N LYS A 93 -2.14 -0.03 17.03
CA LYS A 93 -2.88 0.57 18.16
C LYS A 93 -2.04 1.46 19.10
N ASN A 94 -0.73 1.56 18.87
CA ASN A 94 0.21 2.25 19.76
C ASN A 94 0.58 3.67 19.28
N LEU A 95 -0.20 4.23 18.34
CA LEU A 95 0.02 5.59 17.86
C LEU A 95 -0.60 6.59 18.85
N LYS A 96 0.20 7.10 19.81
CA LYS A 96 -0.14 8.37 20.46
C LYS A 96 -0.11 9.45 19.39
N VAL A 97 -1.29 9.98 19.06
CA VAL A 97 -1.43 11.20 18.28
C VAL A 97 -0.79 12.31 19.11
N THR A 98 0.32 12.84 18.62
CA THR A 98 0.98 14.05 19.13
C THR A 98 1.17 14.99 17.96
#